data_AF-A0A965MPM4-F1
#
_entry.id   AF-A0A965MPM4-F1
#
_cell.length_a   1.000
_cell.length_b   1.000
_cell.length_c   1.000
_cell.angle_alpha   90.00
_cell.angle_beta   90.00
_cell.angle_gamma   90.00
#
_symmetry.space_group_name_H-M   'P 1'
#
loop_
_entity.id
_entity.type
_entity.pdbx_description
1 polymer ?
#
loop_
_entity_poly.entity_id
_entity_poly.type
_entity_poly.pdbx_seq_one_letter_code
_entity_poly.pdbx_strand_id
1 'polypeptide(L)'
;PMTKRESDLESAFCEPTAAKVGTVTLRPFSLGTLSLCRKLNLSLFLEGDDGLTDDEKQRQIVTFAWMQSEPLQRVLLAIRSGCYEDEVSEFEFGLAVSDLPDLMIEIQRLAEMAAAASVEVEAKPGDKPEANSPK
;
A
#
# COMPACT_ATOMS: atom_id res chain seq x y z
N PRO A 1 -20.07 17.27 10.18
CA PRO A 1 -18.67 17.75 10.13
C PRO A 1 -17.75 16.58 9.79
N MET A 2 -17.02 16.65 8.68
CA MET A 2 -16.03 15.63 8.33
C MET A 2 -14.95 15.57 9.41
N THR A 3 -14.55 14.36 9.78
CA THR A 3 -13.41 14.14 10.67
C THR A 3 -12.10 14.42 9.92
N LYS A 4 -11.03 14.77 10.65
CA LYS A 4 -9.67 14.92 10.06
C LYS A 4 -9.29 13.68 9.24
N ARG A 5 -9.68 12.52 9.74
CA ARG A 5 -9.49 11.21 9.09
C ARG A 5 -10.26 11.07 7.78
N GLU A 6 -11.53 11.45 7.72
CA GLU A 6 -12.32 11.44 6.47
C GLU A 6 -11.73 12.40 5.43
N SER A 7 -11.16 13.52 5.87
CA SER A 7 -10.45 14.47 5.01
C SER A 7 -9.12 13.91 4.50
N ASP A 8 -8.35 13.21 5.34
CA ASP A 8 -7.09 12.58 4.95
C ASP A 8 -7.35 11.40 3.99
N LEU A 9 -8.44 10.66 4.21
CA LEU A 9 -8.97 9.61 3.35
C LEU A 9 -9.35 10.13 1.97
N GLU A 10 -10.23 11.13 1.92
CA GLU A 10 -10.63 11.73 0.66
C GLU A 10 -9.41 12.34 -0.05
N SER A 11 -8.50 13.01 0.67
CA SER A 11 -7.27 13.54 0.09
C SER A 11 -6.35 12.46 -0.47
N ALA A 12 -6.25 11.28 0.16
CA ALA A 12 -5.43 10.17 -0.32
C ALA A 12 -6.00 9.51 -1.58
N PHE A 13 -7.32 9.36 -1.66
CA PHE A 13 -8.01 8.83 -2.84
C PHE A 13 -8.19 9.89 -3.95
N CYS A 14 -8.19 11.16 -3.59
CA CYS A 14 -8.32 12.29 -4.52
C CYS A 14 -6.99 12.87 -4.98
N GLU A 15 -5.83 12.34 -4.54
CA GLU A 15 -4.52 12.71 -5.09
C GLU A 15 -4.47 12.23 -6.55
N PRO A 16 -4.81 13.09 -7.53
CA PRO A 16 -5.26 12.63 -8.84
C PRO A 16 -4.10 12.40 -9.80
N THR A 17 -2.87 12.58 -9.32
CA THR A 17 -1.67 12.71 -10.14
C THR A 17 -0.61 11.75 -9.67
N ALA A 18 0.02 11.10 -10.66
CA ALA A 18 1.16 10.25 -10.42
C ALA A 18 2.26 11.02 -9.66
N ALA A 19 2.79 10.41 -8.60
CA ALA A 19 3.92 10.97 -7.84
C ALA A 19 5.22 10.65 -8.59
N LYS A 20 6.02 11.68 -8.90
CA LYS A 20 7.33 11.48 -9.52
C LYS A 20 8.41 11.55 -8.45
N VAL A 21 9.16 10.46 -8.31
CA VAL A 21 10.25 10.35 -7.33
C VAL A 21 11.51 9.95 -8.08
N GLY A 22 12.45 10.90 -8.20
CA GLY A 22 13.63 10.74 -9.04
C GLY A 22 13.27 10.34 -10.47
N THR A 23 13.73 9.16 -10.87
CA THR A 23 13.46 8.54 -12.18
C THR A 23 12.15 7.73 -12.24
N VAL A 24 11.52 7.45 -11.11
CA VAL A 24 10.34 6.60 -10.99
C VAL A 24 9.06 7.46 -10.98
N THR A 25 8.03 7.00 -11.69
CA THR A 25 6.69 7.59 -11.65
C THR A 25 5.72 6.59 -11.04
N LEU A 26 5.20 6.89 -9.86
CA LEU A 26 4.25 6.07 -9.11
C LEU A 26 2.83 6.42 -9.54
N ARG A 27 2.01 5.41 -9.86
CA ARG A 27 0.58 5.63 -10.14
C ARG A 27 -0.16 6.17 -8.92
N PRO A 28 -1.31 6.84 -9.14
CA PRO A 28 -2.22 7.18 -8.06
C PRO A 28 -2.62 5.95 -7.24
N PHE A 29 -2.69 6.14 -5.93
CA PHE A 29 -3.10 5.09 -5.01
C PHE A 29 -4.58 4.74 -5.22
N SER A 30 -4.89 3.45 -5.35
CA SER A 30 -6.25 2.99 -5.64
C SER A 30 -6.63 1.74 -4.84
N LEU A 31 -7.90 1.34 -4.88
CA LEU A 31 -8.33 0.07 -4.29
C LEU A 31 -7.60 -1.15 -4.90
N GLY A 32 -7.21 -1.05 -6.18
CA GLY A 32 -6.39 -2.05 -6.83
C GLY A 32 -4.99 -2.15 -6.22
N THR A 33 -4.41 -1.02 -5.82
CA THR A 33 -3.14 -0.98 -5.08
C THR A 33 -3.24 -1.74 -3.76
N LEU A 34 -4.26 -1.46 -2.95
CA LEU A 34 -4.47 -2.18 -1.67
C LEU A 34 -4.61 -3.69 -1.88
N SER A 35 -5.31 -4.09 -2.94
CA SER A 35 -5.49 -5.51 -3.28
C SER A 35 -4.17 -6.18 -3.66
N LEU A 36 -3.28 -5.47 -4.37
CA LEU A 36 -1.94 -5.94 -4.70
C LEU A 36 -1.02 -5.98 -3.47
N CYS A 37 -1.07 -4.98 -2.57
CA CYS A 37 -0.35 -5.00 -1.30
C CYS A 37 -0.71 -6.23 -0.46
N ARG A 38 -2.00 -6.58 -0.35
CA ARG A 38 -2.46 -7.81 0.31
C ARG A 38 -1.95 -9.07 -0.37
N LYS A 39 -2.02 -9.12 -1.70
CA LYS A 39 -1.59 -10.30 -2.47
C LYS A 39 -0.08 -10.55 -2.35
N LEU A 40 0.70 -9.49 -2.21
CA LEU A 40 2.17 -9.54 -2.11
C LEU A 40 2.68 -9.50 -0.66
N ASN A 41 1.78 -9.55 0.34
CA ASN A 41 2.12 -9.47 1.76
C ASN A 41 3.00 -8.26 2.12
N LEU A 42 2.68 -7.09 1.56
CA LEU A 42 3.38 -5.84 1.87
C LEU A 42 2.84 -5.23 3.17
N SER A 43 3.15 -5.87 4.30
CA SER A 43 2.68 -5.49 5.64
C SER A 43 2.95 -4.03 6.01
N LEU A 44 4.03 -3.43 5.49
CA LEU A 44 4.35 -2.02 5.65
C LEU A 44 3.18 -1.10 5.26
N PHE A 45 2.39 -1.51 4.26
CA PHE A 45 1.24 -0.74 3.74
C PHE A 45 -0.11 -1.19 4.31
N LEU A 46 -0.14 -2.27 5.08
CA LEU A 46 -1.36 -2.87 5.61
C LEU A 46 -1.49 -2.66 7.12
N GLU A 47 -0.37 -2.82 7.82
CA GLU A 47 -0.27 -2.90 9.28
C GLU A 47 0.72 -1.87 9.85
N GLY A 48 1.57 -1.28 9.00
CA GLY A 48 2.61 -0.34 9.40
C GLY A 48 3.98 -1.03 9.52
N ASP A 49 4.94 -0.35 10.15
CA ASP A 49 6.34 -0.78 10.17
C ASP A 49 6.73 -1.59 11.43
N ASP A 50 5.74 -1.90 12.29
CA ASP A 50 5.92 -2.59 13.56
C ASP A 50 6.54 -3.98 13.36
N GLY A 51 7.77 -4.15 13.83
CA GLY A 51 8.48 -5.44 13.83
C GLY A 51 9.17 -5.81 12.52
N LEU A 52 9.18 -4.93 11.50
CA LEU A 52 9.94 -5.16 10.27
C LEU A 52 11.42 -4.76 10.44
N THR A 53 12.31 -5.61 9.96
CA THR A 53 13.74 -5.28 9.80
C THR A 53 13.94 -4.27 8.67
N ASP A 54 15.07 -3.56 8.68
CA ASP A 54 15.39 -2.57 7.63
C ASP A 54 15.43 -3.22 6.23
N ASP A 55 15.98 -4.44 6.13
CA ASP A 55 16.00 -5.20 4.88
C ASP A 55 14.59 -5.56 4.39
N GLU A 56 13.68 -5.93 5.30
CA GLU A 56 12.28 -6.20 4.96
C GLU A 56 11.54 -4.94 4.53
N LYS A 57 11.77 -3.82 5.22
CA LYS A 57 11.21 -2.52 4.83
C LYS A 57 11.68 -2.15 3.43
N GLN A 58 12.99 -2.24 3.17
CA GLN A 58 13.56 -1.94 1.86
C GLN A 58 12.96 -2.83 0.77
N ARG A 59 12.88 -4.15 0.98
CA ARG A 59 12.26 -5.09 0.03
C ARG A 59 10.82 -4.69 -0.29
N GLN A 60 10.02 -4.37 0.72
CA GLN A 60 8.62 -4.00 0.54
C GLN A 60 8.47 -2.65 -0.18
N ILE A 61 9.31 -1.67 0.15
CA ILE A 61 9.36 -0.34 -0.51
C ILE A 61 9.67 -0.51 -1.99
N VAL A 62 10.70 -1.26 -2.34
CA VAL A 62 11.08 -1.50 -3.74
C VAL A 62 9.98 -2.27 -4.47
N THR A 63 9.41 -3.31 -3.85
CA THR A 63 8.31 -4.08 -4.44
C THR A 63 7.12 -3.18 -4.74
N PHE A 64 6.79 -2.26 -3.83
CA PHE A 64 5.74 -1.28 -4.02
C PHE A 64 6.07 -0.29 -5.15
N ALA A 65 7.29 0.23 -5.19
CA ALA A 65 7.77 1.13 -6.25
C ALA A 65 7.65 0.48 -7.63
N TRP A 66 8.06 -0.79 -7.76
CA TRP A 66 7.92 -1.57 -8.99
C TRP A 66 6.46 -1.70 -9.42
N MET A 67 5.58 -2.20 -8.54
CA MET A 67 4.17 -2.41 -8.91
C MET A 67 3.43 -1.11 -9.25
N GLN A 68 3.91 0.02 -8.75
CA GLN A 68 3.35 1.34 -9.02
C GLN A 68 3.89 1.97 -10.30
N SER A 69 5.08 1.60 -10.75
CA SER A 69 5.75 2.24 -11.88
C SER A 69 5.71 1.42 -13.17
N GLU A 70 5.79 0.09 -13.08
CA GLU A 70 5.83 -0.82 -14.23
C GLU A 70 4.44 -1.07 -14.83
N PRO A 71 4.27 -1.16 -16.16
CA PRO A 71 2.95 -1.28 -16.80
C PRO A 71 2.04 -2.31 -16.11
N LEU A 72 0.80 -1.93 -15.77
CA LEU A 72 -0.09 -2.75 -14.94
C LEU A 72 -0.25 -4.20 -15.48
N GLN A 73 -0.26 -4.38 -16.81
CA GLN A 73 -0.37 -5.72 -17.38
C GLN A 73 0.87 -6.59 -17.15
N ARG A 74 2.07 -5.98 -17.12
CA ARG A 74 3.32 -6.65 -16.76
C ARG A 74 3.29 -7.06 -15.30
N VAL A 75 2.92 -6.15 -14.41
CA VAL A 75 2.76 -6.41 -12.97
C VAL A 75 1.78 -7.57 -12.73
N LEU A 76 0.58 -7.49 -13.29
CA LEU A 76 -0.43 -8.55 -13.12
C LEU A 76 0.01 -9.90 -13.71
N LEU A 77 0.74 -9.88 -14.83
CA LEU A 77 1.29 -11.10 -15.42
C LEU A 77 2.34 -11.73 -14.51
N ALA A 78 3.34 -10.95 -14.06
CA ALA A 78 4.41 -11.43 -13.21
C ALA A 78 3.87 -12.03 -11.89
N ILE A 79 2.90 -11.36 -11.27
CA ILE A 79 2.26 -11.84 -10.04
C ILE A 79 1.46 -13.13 -10.30
N ARG A 80 0.76 -13.26 -11.43
CA ARG A 80 0.03 -14.50 -11.76
C ARG A 80 0.97 -15.67 -12.07
N SER A 81 2.10 -15.38 -12.70
CA SER A 81 3.11 -16.37 -13.09
C SER A 81 4.04 -16.76 -11.94
N GLY A 82 4.02 -16.01 -10.83
CA GLY A 82 4.89 -16.27 -9.67
C GLY A 82 6.36 -15.89 -9.89
N CYS A 83 6.62 -14.95 -10.80
CA CYS A 83 7.98 -14.50 -11.15
C CYS A 83 8.19 -13.01 -10.84
N TYR A 84 7.37 -12.45 -9.94
CA TYR A 84 7.45 -11.02 -9.62
C TYR A 84 8.73 -10.69 -8.86
N GLU A 85 9.32 -11.61 -8.08
CA GLU A 85 10.60 -11.35 -7.41
C GLU A 85 11.72 -11.09 -8.42
N ASP A 86 11.79 -11.86 -9.51
CA ASP A 86 12.79 -11.66 -10.57
C ASP A 86 12.62 -10.29 -11.25
N GLU A 87 11.37 -9.88 -11.49
CA GLU A 87 11.03 -8.58 -12.10
C GLU A 87 11.33 -7.41 -11.16
N VAL A 88 11.10 -7.58 -9.85
CA VAL A 88 11.48 -6.60 -8.83
C VAL A 88 13.00 -6.50 -8.75
N SER A 89 13.73 -7.61 -8.77
CA SER A 89 15.19 -7.60 -8.79
C SER A 89 15.73 -6.93 -10.06
N GLU A 90 15.15 -7.16 -11.23
CA GLU A 90 15.53 -6.42 -12.45
C GLU A 90 15.30 -4.91 -12.30
N PHE A 91 14.17 -4.53 -11.70
CA PHE A 91 13.85 -3.14 -11.40
C PHE A 91 14.84 -2.50 -10.41
N GLU A 92 15.32 -3.22 -9.40
CA GLU A 92 16.34 -2.74 -8.45
C GLU A 92 17.62 -2.29 -9.16
N PHE A 93 18.07 -3.01 -10.19
CA PHE A 93 19.25 -2.62 -10.98
C PHE A 93 19.02 -1.33 -11.78
N GLY A 94 17.76 -0.97 -12.04
CA GLY A 94 17.38 0.28 -12.69
C GLY A 94 17.27 1.47 -11.75
N LEU A 95 17.23 1.25 -10.43
CA LEU A 95 17.12 2.32 -9.43
C LEU A 95 18.47 2.99 -9.19
N ALA A 96 18.51 4.30 -9.38
CA ALA A 96 19.66 5.08 -8.93
C ALA A 96 19.67 5.11 -7.39
N VAL A 97 20.83 4.80 -6.79
CA VAL A 97 21.01 4.85 -5.32
C VAL A 97 20.68 6.24 -4.76
N SER A 98 20.87 7.29 -5.55
CA SER A 98 20.49 8.67 -5.19
C SER A 98 18.98 8.87 -5.02
N ASP A 99 18.15 8.05 -5.68
CA ASP A 99 16.69 8.19 -5.67
C ASP A 99 16.07 7.43 -4.49
N LEU A 100 16.82 6.51 -3.85
CA LEU A 100 16.31 5.68 -2.76
C LEU A 100 15.79 6.49 -1.55
N PRO A 101 16.47 7.54 -1.06
CA PRO A 101 15.96 8.29 0.09
C PRO A 101 14.61 8.97 -0.20
N ASP A 102 14.47 9.59 -1.37
CA ASP A 102 13.23 10.25 -1.77
C ASP A 102 12.11 9.21 -1.99
N LEU A 103 12.46 8.05 -2.54
CA LEU A 103 11.54 6.93 -2.73
C LEU A 103 11.05 6.39 -1.39
N MET A 104 11.93 6.25 -0.40
CA MET A 104 11.56 5.84 0.95
C MET A 104 10.63 6.86 1.61
N ILE A 105 10.92 8.15 1.50
CA ILE A 105 10.09 9.22 2.08
C ILE A 105 8.69 9.21 1.48
N GLU A 106 8.59 9.19 0.16
CA GLU A 106 7.29 9.23 -0.52
C GLU A 106 6.48 7.97 -0.28
N ILE A 107 7.14 6.80 -0.26
CA ILE A 107 6.47 5.54 0.00
C ILE A 107 6.01 5.44 1.45
N GLN A 108 6.79 5.94 2.41
CA GLN A 108 6.38 6.03 3.81
C GLN A 108 5.15 6.93 3.96
N ARG A 109 5.13 8.09 3.27
CA ARG A 109 3.95 8.98 3.23
C ARG A 109 2.71 8.24 2.71
N LEU A 110 2.85 7.49 1.61
CA LEU A 110 1.76 6.69 1.03
C LEU A 110 1.31 5.56 1.96
N ALA A 111 2.24 4.91 2.66
CA ALA A 111 1.94 3.85 3.63
C ALA A 111 1.14 4.38 4.82
N GLU A 112 1.52 5.53 5.37
CA GLU A 112 0.78 6.19 6.47
C GLU A 112 -0.64 6.59 6.05
N MET A 113 -0.79 7.11 4.84
CA MET A 113 -2.10 7.44 4.26
C MET A 113 -2.96 6.19 4.07
N ALA A 114 -2.38 5.09 3.58
CA ALA A 114 -3.07 3.81 3.41
C ALA A 114 -3.46 3.15 4.74
N ALA A 115 -2.60 3.25 5.76
CA ALA A 115 -2.88 2.74 7.09
C ALA A 115 -4.02 3.53 7.77
N ALA A 116 -4.00 4.87 7.70
CA ALA A 116 -5.09 5.71 8.17
C ALA A 116 -6.44 5.37 7.50
N ALA A 117 -6.38 4.90 6.26
CA ALA A 117 -7.54 4.46 5.49
C ALA A 117 -8.08 3.07 5.90
N SER A 118 -7.22 2.16 6.39
CA SER A 118 -7.58 0.74 6.58
C SER A 118 -8.25 0.41 7.93
N VAL A 119 -8.20 1.30 8.93
CA VAL A 119 -8.71 1.05 10.31
C VAL A 119 -10.24 1.23 10.43
N GLU A 120 -11.03 0.79 9.45
CA GLU A 120 -12.51 0.90 9.51
C GLU A 120 -13.18 -0.42 9.13
N VAL A 121 -13.03 -1.46 9.98
CA VAL A 121 -14.08 -2.46 10.26
C VAL A 121 -13.84 -3.06 11.65
N GLU A 122 -14.10 -2.32 12.73
CA GLU A 122 -14.54 -2.98 13.96
C GLU A 122 -16.06 -2.82 14.06
N ALA A 123 -16.75 -3.96 14.13
CA ALA A 123 -18.19 -4.02 14.26
C ALA A 123 -18.65 -3.26 15.50
N LYS A 124 -19.72 -2.48 15.34
CA LYS A 124 -20.39 -1.72 16.41
C LYS A 124 -20.63 -2.63 17.64
N PRO A 125 -20.23 -2.22 18.86
CA PRO A 125 -20.57 -2.97 20.06
C PRO A 125 -22.07 -2.78 20.35
N GLY A 126 -22.88 -3.78 20.01
CA GLY A 126 -24.31 -3.69 20.26
C GLY A 126 -25.16 -4.75 19.56
N ASP A 127 -24.85 -6.03 19.74
CA ASP A 127 -25.88 -7.06 19.63
C ASP A 127 -26.22 -7.55 21.04
N LYS A 128 -27.29 -6.98 21.60
CA LYS A 128 -27.96 -7.57 22.76
C LYS A 128 -28.71 -8.80 22.25
N PRO A 129 -28.52 -10.00 22.80
CA PRO A 129 -29.45 -11.09 22.56
C PRO A 129 -30.77 -10.74 23.26
N GLU A 130 -31.80 -10.39 22.48
CA GLU A 130 -33.19 -10.51 22.92
C GLU A 130 -33.48 -11.99 23.17
N ALA A 131 -33.33 -12.41 24.43
CA ALA A 131 -33.80 -13.71 24.88
C ALA A 131 -35.33 -13.66 24.97
N ASN A 132 -35.97 -14.17 23.93
CA ASN A 132 -37.36 -14.62 23.94
C ASN A 132 -37.66 -15.38 25.24
N SER A 133 -38.65 -14.90 26.00
CA SER A 133 -39.27 -15.64 27.09
C SER A 133 -40.12 -16.78 26.51
N PRO A 134 -39.92 -18.05 26.90
CA PRO A 134 -40.92 -19.08 26.66
C PRO A 134 -42.00 -19.04 27.74
N LYS A 135 -43.24 -19.32 27.31
CA LYS A 135 -44.41 -19.59 28.14
C LYS A 135 -44.22 -20.81 29.04
#